data_AF-A0A0N9IEA3-F1
#
_entry.id   AF-A0A0N9IEA3-F1
#
_cell.length_a   1.000
_cell.length_b   1.000
_cell.length_c   1.000
_cell.angle_alpha   90.00
_cell.angle_beta   90.00
_cell.angle_gamma   90.00
#
_symmetry.space_group_name_H-M   'P 1'
#
loop_
_entity.id
_entity.type
_entity.pdbx_description
1 polymer ?
#
loop_
_entity_poly.entity_id
_entity_poly.type
_entity_poly.pdbx_seq_one_letter_code
_entity_poly.pdbx_strand_id
1 'polypeptide(L)'
;MRLAEEVLEDLAEIASECAPRLFAVYGVRHDRIADESDYFVAYGMELSDPPLAVLAYPDGSTHVSDSAELALRSHRIGAEARLIWLS
;
A
#
# COMPACT_ATOMS: atom_id res chain seq x y z
N MET A 1 36.47 8.89 10.13
CA MET A 1 35.59 8.75 8.95
C MET A 1 35.24 7.27 8.79
N ARG A 2 34.57 6.68 9.80
CA ARG A 2 34.24 5.24 9.85
C ARG A 2 32.88 4.98 10.50
N LEU A 3 32.55 5.70 11.57
CA LEU A 3 31.27 5.55 12.28
C LEU A 3 30.02 5.82 11.42
N ALA A 4 30.06 6.80 10.51
CA ALA A 4 28.90 7.12 9.67
C ALA A 4 28.66 6.08 8.57
N GLU A 5 29.72 5.46 8.04
CA GLU A 5 29.61 4.41 7.03
C GLU A 5 29.11 3.11 7.68
N GLU A 6 29.68 2.72 8.82
CA GLU A 6 29.23 1.56 9.62
C GLU A 6 27.74 1.67 9.97
N VAL A 7 27.27 2.84 10.45
CA VAL A 7 25.85 3.05 10.76
C VAL A 7 24.95 2.96 9.51
N LEU A 8 25.42 3.42 8.35
CA LEU A 8 24.64 3.34 7.12
C LEU A 8 24.56 1.91 6.58
N GLU A 9 25.61 1.11 6.75
CA GLU A 9 25.61 -0.32 6.41
C GLU A 9 24.61 -1.09 7.28
N ASP A 10 24.61 -0.87 8.60
CA ASP A 10 23.65 -1.46 9.53
C ASP A 10 22.20 -1.09 9.16
N LEU A 11 21.95 0.18 8.81
CA LEU A 11 20.62 0.65 8.39
C LEU A 11 20.19 0.03 7.06
N ALA A 12 21.12 -0.19 6.13
CA ALA A 12 20.81 -0.84 4.85
C ALA A 12 20.44 -2.31 5.05
N GLU A 13 21.11 -3.01 5.97
CA GLU A 13 20.78 -4.39 6.35
C GLU A 13 19.35 -4.46 6.92
N ILE A 14 19.03 -3.60 7.91
CA ILE A 14 17.68 -3.52 8.49
C ILE A 14 16.63 -3.21 7.42
N ALA A 15 16.91 -2.25 6.53
CA ALA A 15 15.98 -1.89 5.45
C ALA A 15 15.73 -3.07 4.48
N SER A 16 16.74 -3.91 4.26
CA SER A 16 16.63 -5.10 3.41
C SER A 16 15.83 -6.23 4.09
N GLU A 17 15.99 -6.42 5.40
CA GLU A 17 15.23 -7.39 6.17
C GLU A 17 13.75 -6.99 6.32
N CYS A 18 13.50 -5.69 6.44
CA CYS A 18 12.16 -5.11 6.54
C CYS A 18 11.55 -4.73 5.18
N ALA A 19 12.15 -5.16 4.06
CA ALA A 19 11.74 -4.74 2.72
C ALA A 19 10.22 -4.95 2.53
N PRO A 20 9.44 -3.86 2.39
CA PRO A 20 8.00 -3.98 2.34
C PRO A 20 7.56 -4.56 0.99
N ARG A 21 6.47 -5.32 1.01
CA ARG A 21 5.85 -5.84 -0.22
C ARG A 21 4.99 -4.76 -0.83
N LEU A 22 5.27 -4.41 -2.09
CA LEU A 22 4.48 -3.40 -2.80
C LEU A 22 3.20 -4.00 -3.39
N PHE A 23 2.11 -3.25 -3.33
CA PHE A 23 0.82 -3.64 -3.88
C PHE A 23 0.06 -2.46 -4.48
N ALA A 24 -1.00 -2.74 -5.22
CA ALA A 24 -2.01 -1.76 -5.60
C ALA A 24 -3.41 -2.29 -5.32
N VAL A 25 -4.31 -1.40 -4.91
CA VAL A 25 -5.75 -1.64 -4.84
C VAL A 25 -6.43 -0.77 -5.88
N TYR A 26 -7.27 -1.37 -6.71
CA TYR A 26 -7.98 -0.69 -7.77
C TYR A 26 -9.40 -1.22 -7.90
N GLY A 27 -10.31 -0.44 -8.48
CA GLY A 27 -11.69 -0.87 -8.68
C GLY A 27 -12.58 0.20 -9.25
N VAL A 28 -13.86 -0.14 -9.38
CA VAL A 28 -14.94 0.74 -9.86
C VAL A 28 -15.98 0.90 -8.75
N ARG A 29 -16.39 2.14 -8.44
CA ARG A 29 -17.31 2.42 -7.32
C ARG A 29 -18.78 2.15 -7.69
N HIS A 30 -19.56 1.69 -6.72
CA HIS A 30 -20.98 1.35 -6.92
C HIS A 30 -21.93 2.55 -6.84
N ASP A 31 -21.52 3.66 -6.24
CA ASP A 31 -22.40 4.80 -5.92
C ASP A 31 -22.53 5.82 -7.07
N ARG A 32 -21.80 5.64 -8.18
CA ARG A 32 -21.85 6.49 -9.37
C ARG A 32 -22.03 5.73 -10.69
N ILE A 33 -22.98 4.79 -10.71
CA ILE A 33 -23.30 3.90 -11.86
C ILE A 33 -23.58 4.62 -13.21
N ALA A 34 -23.75 5.95 -13.22
CA ALA A 34 -23.96 6.73 -14.44
C ALA A 34 -22.67 7.29 -15.08
N ASP A 35 -21.50 7.16 -14.45
CA ASP A 35 -20.24 7.70 -14.95
C ASP A 35 -19.18 6.60 -15.07
N GLU A 36 -18.84 6.22 -16.31
CA GLU A 36 -17.81 5.22 -16.63
C GLU A 36 -16.40 5.63 -16.15
N SER A 37 -16.23 6.86 -15.65
CA SER A 37 -14.97 7.38 -15.13
C SER A 37 -14.73 7.16 -13.63
N ASP A 38 -15.66 6.54 -12.89
CA ASP A 38 -15.53 6.39 -11.42
C ASP A 38 -14.70 5.15 -11.00
N TYR A 39 -13.50 5.05 -11.56
CA TYR A 39 -12.47 4.10 -11.17
C TYR A 39 -11.51 4.72 -10.16
N PHE A 40 -10.81 3.89 -9.40
CA PHE A 40 -9.72 4.32 -8.53
C PHE A 40 -8.54 3.36 -8.61
N VAL A 41 -7.36 3.89 -8.31
CA VAL A 41 -6.13 3.13 -8.11
C VAL A 41 -5.42 3.78 -6.92
N ALA A 42 -4.97 2.96 -5.97
CA ALA A 42 -4.12 3.36 -4.86
C ALA A 42 -2.92 2.41 -4.81
N TYR A 43 -1.74 2.94 -4.56
CA TYR A 43 -0.51 2.17 -4.43
C TYR A 43 -0.14 2.05 -2.96
N GLY A 44 0.37 0.91 -2.54
CA GLY A 44 0.69 0.70 -1.15
C GLY A 44 1.89 -0.20 -0.91
N MET A 45 2.30 -0.23 0.35
CA MET A 45 3.38 -1.04 0.87
C MET A 45 2.89 -1.77 2.13
N GLU A 46 3.17 -3.07 2.23
CA GLU A 46 2.86 -3.90 3.40
C GLU A 46 4.17 -4.33 4.10
N LEU A 47 4.26 -3.99 5.38
CA LEU A 47 5.32 -4.37 6.31
C LEU A 47 4.85 -5.61 7.09
N SER A 48 5.76 -6.55 7.32
CA SER A 48 5.46 -7.80 8.03
C SER A 48 5.58 -7.70 9.55
N ASP A 49 6.45 -6.82 10.06
CA ASP A 49 6.67 -6.64 11.50
C ASP A 49 7.06 -5.18 11.85
N PRO A 50 6.19 -4.42 12.54
CA PRO A 50 4.81 -4.78 12.85
C PRO A 50 3.95 -4.89 11.56
N PRO A 51 2.89 -5.72 11.54
CA PRO A 51 1.97 -5.77 10.42
C PRO A 51 1.35 -4.40 10.14
N LEU A 52 1.61 -3.84 8.96
CA LEU A 52 1.12 -2.52 8.57
C LEU A 52 1.05 -2.41 7.05
N ALA A 53 -0.09 -1.98 6.53
CA ALA A 53 -0.27 -1.61 5.14
C ALA A 53 -0.61 -0.12 5.02
N VAL A 54 0.17 0.60 4.22
CA VAL A 54 -0.06 2.02 3.92
C VAL A 54 -0.41 2.15 2.44
N LEU A 55 -1.55 2.74 2.14
CA LEU A 55 -2.00 3.06 0.78
C LEU A 55 -1.92 4.57 0.55
N ALA A 56 -1.44 4.97 -0.62
CA ALA A 56 -1.43 6.33 -1.11
C ALA A 56 -2.31 6.44 -2.35
N TYR A 57 -3.19 7.45 -2.36
CA TYR A 57 -4.07 7.76 -3.48
C TYR A 57 -3.47 8.90 -4.33
N PRO A 58 -3.87 9.03 -5.61
CA PRO A 58 -3.41 10.11 -6.49
C PRO A 58 -3.72 11.53 -5.98
N ASP A 59 -4.75 11.67 -5.14
CA ASP A 59 -5.11 12.94 -4.50
C ASP A 59 -4.20 13.33 -3.32
N GLY A 60 -3.20 12.51 -3.01
CA GLY A 60 -2.26 12.70 -1.92
C GLY A 60 -2.77 12.22 -0.56
N SER A 61 -4.00 11.72 -0.48
CA SER A 61 -4.50 11.11 0.75
C SER A 61 -3.84 9.75 1.00
N THR A 62 -3.81 9.35 2.27
CA THR A 62 -3.27 8.06 2.69
C THR A 62 -4.26 7.30 3.57
N HIS A 63 -4.27 5.98 3.43
CA HIS A 63 -5.04 5.08 4.29
C HIS A 63 -4.11 4.05 4.93
N VAL A 64 -4.36 3.73 6.19
CA VAL A 64 -3.58 2.77 6.98
C VAL A 64 -4.47 1.60 7.37
N SER A 65 -3.95 0.39 7.24
CA SER A 65 -4.61 -0.86 7.63
C SER A 65 -3.58 -1.84 8.19
N ASP A 66 -4.02 -2.93 8.82
CA ASP A 66 -3.09 -3.93 9.37
C ASP A 66 -2.55 -4.88 8.28
N SER A 67 -3.17 -4.93 7.10
CA SER A 67 -2.68 -5.64 5.92
C SER A 67 -3.34 -5.12 4.63
N ALA A 68 -2.75 -5.42 3.47
CA ALA A 68 -3.29 -5.07 2.18
C ALA A 68 -4.64 -5.78 1.90
N GLU A 69 -4.81 -6.99 2.45
CA GLU A 69 -6.08 -7.72 2.37
C GLU A 69 -7.19 -7.03 3.17
N LEU A 70 -6.88 -6.49 4.36
CA LEU A 70 -7.85 -5.71 5.14
C LEU A 70 -8.17 -4.39 4.45
N ALA A 71 -7.17 -3.72 3.86
CA ALA A 71 -7.40 -2.54 3.04
C ALA A 71 -8.34 -2.84 1.86
N LEU A 72 -8.13 -3.96 1.15
CA LEU A 72 -9.00 -4.41 0.06
C LEU A 72 -10.45 -4.65 0.55
N ARG A 73 -10.63 -5.30 1.71
CA ARG A 73 -11.97 -5.55 2.27
C ARG A 73 -12.74 -4.26 2.52
N SER A 74 -12.09 -3.22 3.04
CA SER A 74 -12.71 -1.90 3.24
C SER A 74 -13.20 -1.29 1.92
N HIS A 75 -12.44 -1.42 0.84
CA HIS A 75 -12.83 -0.91 -0.48
C HIS A 75 -13.99 -1.68 -1.10
N ARG A 76 -14.08 -2.99 -0.85
CA ARG A 76 -15.18 -3.84 -1.34
C ARG A 76 -16.55 -3.48 -0.79
N ILE A 77 -16.63 -2.66 0.26
CA ILE A 77 -17.91 -2.15 0.79
C ILE A 77 -18.62 -1.26 -0.24
N GLY A 78 -17.86 -0.42 -0.97
CA GLY A 78 -18.40 0.56 -1.89
C GLY A 78 -18.00 0.37 -3.36
N ALA A 79 -17.22 -0.66 -3.68
CA ALA A 79 -16.66 -0.83 -5.01
C ALA A 79 -16.40 -2.29 -5.38
N GLU A 80 -16.31 -2.57 -6.69
CA GLU A 80 -15.74 -3.80 -7.22
C GLU A 80 -14.21 -3.75 -7.16
N ALA A 81 -13.66 -3.85 -5.95
CA ALA A 81 -12.23 -3.71 -5.71
C ALA A 81 -11.44 -5.01 -5.90
N ARG A 82 -10.21 -4.85 -6.38
CA ARG A 82 -9.19 -5.88 -6.61
C ARG A 82 -7.85 -5.42 -6.06
N LEU A 83 -6.98 -6.38 -5.76
CA LEU A 83 -5.63 -6.17 -5.28
C LEU A 83 -4.65 -6.90 -6.19
N ILE A 84 -3.50 -6.28 -6.44
CA ILE A 84 -2.37 -6.89 -7.13
C ILE A 84 -1.07 -6.62 -6.36
N TRP A 85 -0.19 -7.61 -6.29
CA TRP A 85 1.17 -7.47 -5.75
C TRP A 85 2.12 -7.03 -6.89
N LEU A 86 3.00 -6.07 -6.62
CA LEU A 86 3.81 -5.37 -7.64
C LEU A 86 5.25 -5.87 -7.77
N SER A 87 5.54 -7.08 -7.25
CA SER A 87 6.87 -7.70 -7.05
C SER A 87 7.73 -7.06 -5.97
#